data_AF-A0A949Z5T6-F1
#
_entry.id   AF-A0A949Z5T6-F1
#
_cell.length_a   1.000
_cell.length_b   1.000
_cell.length_c   1.000
_cell.angle_alpha   90.00
_cell.angle_beta   90.00
_cell.angle_gamma   90.00
#
_symmetry.space_group_name_H-M   'P 1'
#
loop_
_entity.id
_entity.type
_entity.pdbx_description
1 polymer ?
#
loop_
_entity_poly.entity_id
_entity_poly.type
_entity_poly.pdbx_seq_one_letter_code
_entity_poly.pdbx_strand_id
1 'polypeptide(L)'
;ILTLFILVLYVTMVYGPIAAFLVELFPTEIRYTSMSFPYHIGNGIFGGLLPFIAASVSFETGNIYAGLWYPIIVALVTFAVGVLFVPETKDRDLRT
;
A
#
# COMPACT_ATOMS: atom_id res chain seq x y z
N ILE A 1 2.28 21.19 -5.10
CA ILE A 1 3.17 21.00 -3.92
C ILE A 1 2.39 20.44 -2.74
N LEU A 2 1.31 21.10 -2.28
CA LEU A 2 0.49 20.60 -1.15
C LEU A 2 0.00 19.15 -1.35
N THR A 3 -0.52 18.81 -2.53
CA THR A 3 -0.96 17.44 -2.86
C THR A 3 0.16 16.41 -2.72
N LEU A 4 1.36 16.73 -3.22
CA LEU A 4 2.53 15.84 -3.10
C LEU A 4 2.94 15.66 -1.64
N PHE A 5 2.91 16.74 -0.84
CA PHE A 5 3.18 16.66 0.59
C PHE A 5 2.18 15.75 1.31
N ILE A 6 0.89 15.88 1.02
CA ILE A 6 -0.16 15.02 1.60
C ILE A 6 0.07 13.55 1.23
N LEU A 7 0.38 13.27 -0.04
CA LEU A 7 0.66 11.90 -0.51
C LEU A 7 1.87 11.29 0.19
N VAL A 8 2.97 12.05 0.33
CA VAL A 8 4.17 11.58 1.03
C VAL A 8 3.88 11.36 2.52
N LEU A 9 3.12 12.26 3.16
CA LEU A 9 2.72 12.13 4.55
C LEU A 9 1.89 10.85 4.79
N TYR A 10 0.93 10.55 3.92
CA TYR A 10 0.16 9.31 4.04
C TYR A 10 1.02 8.06 3.85
N VAL A 11 1.93 8.08 2.88
CA VAL A 11 2.89 6.98 2.70
C VAL A 11 3.71 6.77 3.96
N THR A 12 4.30 7.82 4.54
CA THR A 12 5.16 7.67 5.72
C THR A 12 4.39 7.21 6.96
N MET A 13 3.14 7.63 7.13
CA MET A 13 2.25 7.13 8.19
C MET A 13 2.00 5.63 8.11
N VAL A 14 1.98 5.05 6.90
CA VAL A 14 1.77 3.60 6.70
C VAL A 14 3.06 2.81 6.89
N TYR A 15 4.21 3.35 6.48
CA TYR A 15 5.51 2.66 6.56
C TYR A 15 5.95 2.32 8.00
N GLY A 16 5.55 3.12 8.99
CA GLY A 16 5.84 2.84 10.40
C GLY A 16 5.17 1.56 10.93
N PRO A 17 3.82 1.48 10.92
CA PRO A 17 3.09 0.34 11.49
C PRO A 17 3.10 -0.92 10.62
N ILE A 18 3.36 -0.83 9.31
CA ILE A 18 3.21 -1.98 8.38
C ILE A 18 4.03 -3.20 8.79
N ALA A 19 5.25 -3.00 9.30
CA ALA A 19 6.10 -4.10 9.73
C ALA A 19 5.53 -4.83 10.95
N ALA A 20 5.01 -4.11 11.95
CA ALA A 20 4.36 -4.70 13.11
C ALA A 20 3.05 -5.39 12.71
N PHE A 21 2.25 -4.73 11.89
CA PHE A 21 0.95 -5.26 11.44
C PHE A 21 1.08 -6.58 10.66
N LEU A 22 2.04 -6.67 9.73
CA LEU A 22 2.28 -7.90 8.97
C LEU A 22 2.76 -9.05 9.86
N VAL A 23 3.54 -8.76 10.91
CA VAL A 23 4.00 -9.76 11.89
C VAL A 23 2.82 -10.32 12.70
N GLU A 24 1.84 -9.48 13.03
CA GLU A 24 0.65 -9.88 13.78
C GLU A 24 -0.37 -10.67 12.96
N LEU A 25 -0.40 -10.46 11.64
CA LEU A 25 -1.38 -11.10 10.77
C LEU A 25 -1.10 -12.59 10.51
N PHE A 26 0.18 -12.99 10.59
CA PHE A 26 0.64 -14.33 10.23
C PHE A 26 1.18 -15.13 11.43
N PRO A 27 0.92 -16.46 11.48
CA PRO A 27 1.51 -17.36 12.47
C PRO A 27 3.04 -17.29 12.45
N THR A 28 3.66 -17.51 13.61
CA THR A 28 5.12 -17.41 13.77
C THR A 28 5.91 -18.34 12.85
N GLU A 29 5.36 -19.51 12.54
CA GLU A 29 6.04 -20.57 11.79
C GLU A 29 6.25 -20.22 10.30
N ILE A 30 5.31 -19.47 9.71
CA ILE A 30 5.33 -19.10 8.28
C ILE A 30 5.59 -17.61 8.04
N ARG A 31 5.72 -16.84 9.12
CA ARG A 31 5.75 -15.37 9.09
C ARG A 31 6.71 -14.80 8.05
N TYR A 32 7.94 -15.30 7.98
CA TYR A 32 8.95 -14.73 7.07
C TYR A 32 8.56 -14.87 5.59
N THR A 33 8.08 -16.05 5.20
CA THR A 33 7.59 -16.33 3.85
C THR A 33 6.30 -15.58 3.56
N SER A 34 5.37 -15.59 4.51
CA SER A 34 4.05 -14.97 4.38
C SER A 34 4.08 -13.45 4.41
N MET A 35 5.03 -12.80 5.09
CA MET A 35 5.21 -11.34 5.04
C MET A 35 5.74 -10.86 3.69
N SER A 36 6.64 -11.65 3.08
CA SER A 36 7.29 -11.30 1.82
C SER A 36 6.33 -11.36 0.63
N PHE A 37 5.39 -12.32 0.64
CA PHE A 37 4.43 -12.53 -0.43
C PHE A 37 3.52 -11.30 -0.74
N PRO A 38 2.74 -10.75 0.21
CA PRO A 38 1.90 -9.57 -0.04
C PRO A 38 2.76 -8.34 -0.32
N TYR A 39 3.93 -8.22 0.31
CA TYR A 39 4.84 -7.09 0.07
C TYR A 39 5.35 -7.07 -1.38
N HIS A 40 5.83 -8.21 -1.89
CA HIS A 40 6.36 -8.30 -3.25
C HIS A 40 5.28 -8.30 -4.32
N ILE A 41 4.14 -8.94 -4.09
CA ILE A 41 3.03 -8.91 -5.05
C ILE A 41 2.40 -7.51 -5.11
N GLY A 42 2.16 -6.90 -3.94
CA GLY A 42 1.61 -5.56 -3.85
C GLY A 42 2.52 -4.53 -4.51
N ASN A 43 3.81 -4.51 -4.15
CA ASN A 43 4.77 -3.60 -4.77
C ASN A 43 5.02 -3.92 -6.25
N GLY A 44 5.05 -5.21 -6.62
CA GLY A 44 5.30 -5.63 -7.99
C GLY A 44 4.19 -5.19 -8.94
N ILE A 45 2.93 -5.42 -8.57
CA ILE A 45 1.79 -5.08 -9.42
C ILE A 45 1.46 -3.60 -9.30
N PHE A 46 1.12 -3.12 -8.10
CA PHE A 46 0.61 -1.75 -7.95
C PHE A 46 1.73 -0.71 -8.04
N GLY A 47 2.86 -0.98 -7.40
CA GLY A 47 4.04 -0.10 -7.46
C GLY A 47 4.76 -0.16 -8.81
N GLY A 48 4.96 -1.36 -9.35
CA GLY A 48 5.68 -1.56 -10.62
C GLY A 48 4.97 -0.97 -11.83
N LEU A 49 3.63 -0.96 -11.85
CA LEU A 49 2.84 -0.35 -12.93
C LEU A 49 2.72 1.17 -12.80
N LEU A 50 3.03 1.75 -11.62
CA LEU A 50 2.87 3.18 -11.37
C LEU A 50 3.61 4.06 -12.38
N PRO A 51 4.92 3.86 -12.67
CA PRO A 51 5.63 4.74 -13.59
C PRO A 51 5.06 4.68 -15.00
N PHE A 52 4.64 3.50 -15.45
CA PHE A 52 4.04 3.30 -16.78
C PHE A 52 2.71 4.05 -16.90
N ILE A 53 1.77 3.82 -15.96
CA ILE A 53 0.45 4.44 -15.99
C ILE A 53 0.55 5.95 -15.73
N ALA A 54 1.35 6.37 -14.75
CA ALA A 54 1.51 7.79 -14.45
C ALA A 54 2.12 8.56 -15.63
N ALA A 55 3.10 7.97 -16.33
CA ALA A 55 3.68 8.57 -17.52
C ALA A 55 2.69 8.61 -18.68
N SER A 56 1.97 7.52 -18.97
CA SER A 56 1.01 7.47 -20.08
C SER A 56 -0.11 8.50 -19.90
N VAL A 57 -0.70 8.55 -18.71
CA VAL A 57 -1.77 9.51 -18.39
C VAL A 57 -1.25 10.95 -18.47
N SER A 58 -0.06 11.23 -17.95
CA SER A 58 0.51 12.58 -18.00
C SER A 58 0.83 13.01 -19.44
N PHE A 59 1.28 12.08 -20.29
CA PHE A 59 1.55 12.33 -21.70
C PHE A 59 0.26 12.62 -22.49
N GLU A 60 -0.78 11.81 -22.33
CA GLU A 60 -2.07 11.98 -23.01
C GLU A 60 -2.80 13.25 -22.59
N THR A 61 -2.74 13.60 -21.30
CA THR A 61 -3.47 14.76 -20.76
C THR A 61 -2.67 16.06 -20.91
N GLY A 62 -1.35 15.99 -21.20
CA GLY A 62 -0.43 17.13 -21.16
C GLY A 62 -0.23 17.73 -19.76
N ASN A 63 -0.72 17.08 -18.71
CA ASN A 63 -0.66 17.54 -17.33
C ASN A 63 0.20 16.61 -16.48
N ILE A 64 1.33 17.12 -16.00
CA ILE A 64 2.30 16.37 -15.18
C ILE A 64 1.72 15.85 -13.84
N TYR A 65 0.59 16.40 -13.39
CA TYR A 65 -0.08 15.97 -12.17
C TYR A 65 -1.17 14.94 -12.42
N ALA A 66 -1.58 14.70 -13.67
CA ALA A 66 -2.66 13.77 -13.98
C ALA A 66 -2.29 12.32 -13.58
N GLY A 67 -1.01 11.95 -13.69
CA GLY A 67 -0.50 10.66 -13.21
C GLY A 67 -0.67 10.42 -11.70
N LEU A 68 -0.85 11.48 -10.88
CA LEU A 68 -1.08 11.34 -9.43
C LEU A 68 -2.43 10.69 -9.11
N TRP A 69 -3.37 10.66 -10.05
CA TRP A 69 -4.64 9.97 -9.84
C TRP A 69 -4.48 8.46 -9.63
N TYR A 70 -3.47 7.84 -10.23
CA TYR A 70 -3.22 6.41 -10.05
C TYR A 70 -2.94 6.04 -8.58
N PRO A 71 -1.92 6.60 -7.88
CA PRO A 71 -1.69 6.27 -6.48
C PRO A 71 -2.85 6.73 -5.56
N ILE A 72 -3.57 7.80 -5.91
CA ILE A 72 -4.76 8.23 -5.15
C ILE A 72 -5.87 7.18 -5.21
N ILE A 73 -6.21 6.69 -6.41
CA ILE A 73 -7.25 5.68 -6.59
C ILE A 73 -6.84 4.37 -5.90
N VAL A 74 -5.60 3.93 -6.08
CA VAL A 74 -5.08 2.72 -5.42
C VAL A 74 -5.17 2.86 -3.90
N ALA A 75 -4.76 4.00 -3.33
CA ALA A 75 -4.84 4.25 -1.89
C ALA A 75 -6.28 4.24 -1.35
N LEU A 76 -7.24 4.80 -2.10
CA LEU A 76 -8.66 4.78 -1.70
C LEU A 76 -9.23 3.36 -1.73
N VAL A 77 -8.89 2.58 -2.75
CA VAL A 77 -9.31 1.18 -2.86
C VAL A 77 -8.70 0.35 -1.74
N THR A 78 -7.40 0.49 -1.46
CA THR A 78 -6.75 -0.26 -0.36
C THR A 78 -7.26 0.17 1.01
N PHE A 79 -7.61 1.45 1.21
CA PHE A 79 -8.26 1.91 2.41
C PHE A 79 -9.65 1.27 2.60
N ALA A 80 -10.48 1.28 1.56
CA ALA A 80 -11.81 0.65 1.61
C ALA A 80 -11.71 -0.86 1.87
N VAL A 81 -10.82 -1.56 1.16
CA VAL A 81 -10.55 -2.99 1.37
C VAL A 81 -10.01 -3.24 2.78
N GLY A 82 -9.10 -2.39 3.25
CA GLY A 82 -8.53 -2.43 4.59
C GLY A 82 -9.62 -2.37 5.67
N VAL A 83 -10.47 -1.35 5.61
CA VAL A 83 -11.55 -1.14 6.58
C VAL A 83 -12.57 -2.29 6.58
N LEU A 84 -12.84 -2.91 5.43
CA LEU A 84 -13.88 -3.92 5.30
C LEU A 84 -13.40 -5.36 5.57
N PHE A 85 -12.16 -5.69 5.22
CA PHE A 85 -11.69 -7.08 5.18
C PHE A 85 -10.52 -7.37 6.11
N VAL A 86 -9.79 -6.36 6.57
CA VAL A 86 -8.62 -6.57 7.41
C VAL A 86 -9.06 -6.73 8.87
N PRO A 87 -8.77 -7.87 9.52
CA PRO A 87 -9.18 -8.13 10.89
C PRO A 87 -8.37 -7.29 11.88
N GLU A 88 -9.00 -6.91 12.99
CA GLU A 88 -8.33 -6.31 14.14
C GLU A 88 -7.39 -7.34 14.80
N THR A 89 -6.14 -6.96 15.03
CA THR A 89 -5.08 -7.85 15.53
C THR A 89 -4.72 -7.62 16.99
N LYS A 90 -5.21 -6.54 17.63
CA LYS A 90 -4.85 -6.12 18.99
C LYS A 90 -4.89 -7.22 20.05
N ASP A 91 -5.87 -8.12 19.99
CA ASP A 91 -6.11 -9.14 21.03
C ASP A 91 -5.74 -10.57 20.58
N ARG A 92 -4.99 -10.72 19.47
CA ARG A 92 -4.67 -12.03 18.90
C ARG A 92 -3.38 -12.60 19.50
N ASP A 93 -3.42 -13.85 19.97
CA ASP A 93 -2.19 -14.54 20.42
C ASP A 93 -1.25 -14.78 19.24
N LEU A 94 -0.01 -14.31 19.37
CA LEU A 94 1.01 -14.38 18.34
C LEU A 94 1.83 -15.68 18.39
N ARG A 95 1.61 -16.54 19.39
CA ARG A 95 2.44 -17.74 19.66
C ARG A 95 1.84 -19.04 19.12
N THR A 96 0.62 -18.99 18.59
CA THR A 96 -0.07 -20.06 17.85
C THR A 96 -0.15 -19.73 16.37
#